data_AF-A0A0M8MKN9-F1
#
_entry.id   AF-A0A0M8MKN9-F1
#
_cell.length_a   1.000
_cell.length_b   1.000
_cell.length_c   1.000
_cell.angle_alpha   90.00
_cell.angle_beta   90.00
_cell.angle_gamma   90.00
#
_symmetry.space_group_name_H-M   'P 1'
#
loop_
_entity.id
_entity.type
_entity.pdbx_description
1 polymer ?
#
loop_
_entity_poly.entity_id
_entity_poly.type
_entity_poly.pdbx_seq_one_letter_code
_entity_poly.pdbx_strand_id
1 'polypeptide(L)' 'MEQKLKERAKRDWPDDYVTQEFWVNEQLDAYDYMLKIEENSIKKKAQQDWPLDFVTQKFWYNEQIEAKNRINQ' A
#
# COMPACT_ATOMS: atom_id res chain seq x y z
N MET A 1 -10.99 -4.26 4.37
CA MET A 1 -9.52 -4.16 4.26
C MET A 1 -8.89 -4.19 5.64
N GLU A 2 -9.25 -3.25 6.51
CA GLU A 2 -8.80 -3.14 7.91
C GLU A 2 -8.69 -4.46 8.66
N GLN A 3 -9.71 -5.32 8.64
CA GLN A 3 -9.67 -6.61 9.33
C GLN A 3 -8.50 -7.51 8.88
N LYS A 4 -8.22 -7.58 7.56
CA LYS A 4 -7.10 -8.37 7.02
C LYS A 4 -5.75 -7.80 7.45
N LEU A 5 -5.65 -6.48 7.55
CA LEU A 5 -4.45 -5.79 8.04
C LEU A 5 -4.25 -6.06 9.53
N LYS A 6 -5.31 -5.97 10.34
CA LYS A 6 -5.27 -6.31 11.78
C LYS A 6 -4.86 -7.76 12.01
N GLU A 7 -5.39 -8.71 11.23
CA GLU A 7 -5.00 -10.12 11.30
C GLU A 7 -3.54 -10.35 10.96
N ARG A 8 -3.04 -9.68 9.91
CA ARG A 8 -1.62 -9.70 9.55
C ARG A 8 -0.75 -9.10 10.66
N ALA A 9 -1.10 -7.92 11.16
CA ALA A 9 -0.34 -7.25 12.20
C ALA A 9 -0.24 -8.07 13.48
N LYS A 10 -1.34 -8.69 13.92
CA LYS A 10 -1.35 -9.59 15.09
C LYS A 10 -0.43 -10.81 14.93
N ARG A 11 -0.33 -11.34 13.71
CA ARG A 11 0.55 -12.47 13.41
C ARG A 11 2.02 -12.05 13.36
N ASP A 12 2.30 -10.90 12.74
CA ASP A 12 3.67 -10.46 12.48
C ASP A 12 4.31 -9.83 13.75
N TRP A 13 3.52 -9.21 14.62
CA TRP A 13 3.96 -8.58 15.88
C TRP A 13 3.06 -9.00 17.06
N PRO A 14 3.15 -10.25 17.55
CA PRO A 14 2.36 -10.70 18.68
C PRO A 14 2.64 -9.85 19.92
N ASP A 15 1.58 -9.44 20.63
CA ASP A 15 1.59 -8.60 21.84
C ASP A 15 2.24 -7.21 21.76
N ASP A 16 2.83 -6.83 20.63
CA ASP A 16 3.28 -5.47 20.36
C ASP A 16 2.16 -4.64 19.71
N TYR A 17 1.19 -4.24 20.55
CA TYR A 17 0.01 -3.50 20.13
C TYR A 17 0.32 -2.12 19.54
N VAL A 18 1.44 -1.49 19.95
CA VAL A 18 1.86 -0.18 19.43
C VAL A 18 2.30 -0.33 17.97
N THR A 19 3.14 -1.32 17.67
CA THR A 19 3.55 -1.59 16.29
C THR A 19 2.36 -2.05 15.44
N GLN A 20 1.44 -2.85 16.00
CA GLN A 20 0.23 -3.26 15.28
C GLN A 20 -0.64 -2.06 14.89
N GLU A 21 -0.95 -1.16 15.83
CA GLU A 21 -1.76 0.03 15.57
C GLU A 21 -1.10 0.93 14.52
N PHE A 22 0.18 1.26 14.72
CA PHE A 22 0.95 2.09 13.81
C PHE A 22 0.94 1.51 12.38
N TRP A 23 1.29 0.24 12.23
CA TRP A 23 1.38 -0.39 10.92
C TRP A 23 0.01 -0.48 10.23
N VAL A 24 -1.07 -0.80 10.96
CA VAL A 24 -2.42 -0.85 10.38
C VAL A 24 -2.85 0.53 9.87
N ASN A 25 -2.57 1.59 10.62
CA ASN A 25 -2.91 2.96 10.22
C ASN A 25 -2.17 3.38 8.95
N GLU A 26 -0.86 3.15 8.88
CA GLU A 26 -0.05 3.44 7.67
C GLU A 26 -0.59 2.70 6.42
N GLN A 27 -0.99 1.43 6.60
CA GLN A 27 -1.54 0.63 5.52
C GLN A 27 -2.92 1.11 5.08
N LEU A 28 -3.77 1.58 6.00
CA LEU A 28 -5.08 2.15 5.69
C LEU A 28 -4.96 3.48 4.95
N ASP A 29 -4.07 4.37 5.39
CA ASP A 29 -3.83 5.65 4.74
C ASP A 29 -3.33 5.47 3.30
N ALA A 30 -2.42 4.51 3.10
CA ALA A 30 -1.95 4.15 1.77
C ALA A 30 -3.03 3.46 0.92
N TYR A 31 -3.88 2.63 1.52
CA TYR A 31 -5.03 2.02 0.85
C TYR A 31 -6.02 3.07 0.35
N ASP A 32 -6.37 4.05 1.19
CA ASP A 32 -7.28 5.15 0.83
C ASP A 32 -6.71 6.03 -0.28
N TYR A 33 -5.39 6.25 -0.29
CA TYR A 33 -4.70 6.89 -1.41
C TYR A 33 -4.84 6.06 -2.70
N MET A 34 -4.55 4.76 -2.65
CA MET A 34 -4.64 3.86 -3.81
C MET A 34 -6.07 3.73 -4.35
N LEU A 35 -7.10 3.86 -3.50
CA LEU A 35 -8.51 3.88 -3.93
C LEU A 35 -8.87 5.10 -4.78
N LYS A 36 -8.28 6.26 -4.51
CA LYS A 36 -8.57 7.52 -5.22
C LYS A 36 -7.93 7.58 -6.61
N ILE A 37 -6.93 6.74 -6.87
CA ILE A 37 -6.24 6.68 -8.16
C ILE A 37 -7.12 5.92 -9.18
N GLU A 38 -7.28 6.51 -10.37
CA GLU A 38 -7.95 5.85 -11.50
C GLU A 38 -7.26 4.53 -11.89
N GLU A 39 -8.07 3.57 -12.31
CA GLU A 39 -7.57 2.23 -12.62
C GLU A 39 -6.69 2.23 -13.88
N ASN A 40 -5.42 1.82 -13.72
CA ASN A 40 -4.47 1.74 -14.82
C ASN A 40 -3.50 0.55 -14.64
N SER A 41 -2.69 0.26 -15.67
CA SER A 41 -1.79 -0.91 -15.65
C SER A 41 -0.75 -0.88 -14.54
N ILE A 42 -0.25 0.31 -14.16
CA ILE A 42 0.73 0.49 -13.09
C ILE A 42 0.06 0.17 -11.74
N LYS A 43 -1.12 0.75 -11.48
CA LYS A 43 -1.89 0.45 -10.27
C LYS A 43 -2.21 -1.05 -10.15
N LYS A 44 -2.69 -1.68 -11.24
CA LYS A 44 -2.97 -3.13 -11.27
C LYS A 44 -1.73 -3.95 -10.92
N LYS A 45 -0.58 -3.59 -11.48
CA LYS A 45 0.69 -4.29 -11.21
C LYS A 45 1.10 -4.16 -9.74
N ALA A 46 1.01 -2.96 -9.16
CA ALA A 46 1.30 -2.75 -7.75
C ALA A 46 0.41 -3.61 -6.84
N GLN A 47 -0.90 -3.63 -7.10
CA GLN A 47 -1.85 -4.43 -6.33
C GLN A 47 -1.63 -5.95 -6.45
N GLN A 48 -1.15 -6.42 -7.61
CA GLN A 48 -0.80 -7.82 -7.82
C GLN A 48 0.46 -8.23 -7.07
N ASP A 49 1.50 -7.38 -7.07
CA ASP A 49 2.78 -7.71 -6.47
C ASP A 49 2.77 -7.56 -4.94
N TRP A 50 1.95 -6.64 -4.40
CA TRP A 50 1.93 -6.29 -2.98
C TRP A 50 0.51 -6.25 -2.39
N PRO A 51 -0.28 -7.34 -2.46
CA PRO A 51 -1.73 -7.32 -2.24
C PRO A 51 -2.22 -6.83 -0.87
N LEU A 52 -1.37 -6.83 0.16
CA LEU A 52 -1.66 -6.30 1.51
C LEU A 52 -0.56 -5.37 2.02
N ASP A 53 0.26 -4.84 1.12
CA ASP A 53 1.29 -3.86 1.45
C ASP A 53 1.08 -2.59 0.61
N PHE A 54 0.06 -1.84 1.02
CA PHE A 54 -0.40 -0.62 0.36
C PHE A 54 0.61 0.51 0.45
N VAL A 55 1.43 0.56 1.51
CA VAL A 55 2.55 1.50 1.60
C VAL A 55 3.52 1.24 0.44
N THR A 56 3.91 0.00 0.21
CA THR A 56 4.76 -0.36 -0.94
C THR A 56 4.04 -0.13 -2.27
N GLN A 57 2.75 -0.44 -2.39
CA GLN A 57 1.98 -0.13 -3.60
C GLN A 57 2.01 1.36 -3.94
N LYS A 58 1.72 2.22 -2.96
CA LYS A 58 1.70 3.68 -3.09
C LYS A 58 3.06 4.22 -3.51
N PHE A 59 4.12 3.78 -2.82
CA PHE A 59 5.48 4.18 -3.13
C PHE A 59 5.85 3.80 -4.57
N TRP A 60 5.71 2.52 -4.92
CA TRP A 60 6.09 2.03 -6.25
C TRP A 60 5.26 2.67 -7.37
N TYR A 61 3.95 2.85 -7.16
CA TYR A 61 3.09 3.52 -8.13
C TYR A 61 3.58 4.94 -8.43
N ASN A 62 3.89 5.72 -7.40
CA ASN A 62 4.36 7.10 -7.56
C ASN A 62 5.68 7.13 -8.33
N GLU A 63 6.65 6.29 -7.95
CA GLU A 63 7.93 6.19 -8.64
C GLU A 63 7.76 5.85 -10.13
N GLN A 64 6.83 4.95 -10.48
CA GLN A 64 6.55 4.59 -11.87
C GLN A 64 5.92 5.74 -12.66
N ILE A 65 4.97 6.47 -12.06
CA ILE A 65 4.34 7.64 -12.70
C ILE A 65 5.38 8.73 -12.94
N GLU A 66 6.20 9.04 -11.94
CA GLU A 66 7.24 10.04 -12.08
C GLU A 66 8.29 9.65 -13.14
N ALA A 67 8.76 8.40 -13.13
CA ALA A 67 9.70 7.91 -14.14
C ALA A 67 9.10 7.95 -15.55
N LYS A 68 7.83 7.54 -15.70
CA LYS A 68 7.10 7.65 -16.97
C LYS A 68 7.02 9.11 -17.44
N ASN A 69 6.75 10.05 -16.54
CA ASN A 69 6.70 11.47 -16.89
C ASN A 69 8.07 11.98 -17.35
N ARG A 70 9.16 11.64 -16.61
CA ARG A 70 10.53 12.04 -16.97
C ARG A 70 10.99 11.50 -18.33
N ILE A 71 10.61 10.28 -18.68
CA ILE A 71 11.01 9.64 -19.96
C ILE A 71 10.20 10.18 -21.16
N ASN A 72 8.99 10.67 -20.93
CA ASN A 72 8.11 11.18 -22.00
C ASN A 72 8.13 12.72 -22.14
N GLN A 73 9.06 13.40 -21.45
CA GLN A 73 9.39 14.82 -21.64
C GLN A 73 10.32 14.99 -22.84
#